data_AF-A0A2V9KCI6-F1
#
_entry.id   AF-A0A2V9KCI6-F1
#
_cell.length_a   1.000
_cell.length_b   1.000
_cell.length_c   1.000
_cell.angle_alpha   90.00
_cell.angle_beta   90.00
_cell.angle_gamma   90.00
#
_symmetry.space_group_name_H-M   'P 1'
#
loop_
_entity.id
_entity.type
_entity.pdbx_description
1 polymer ?
#
loop_
_entity_poly.entity_id
_entity_poly.type
_entity_poly.pdbx_seq_one_letter_code
_entity_poly.pdbx_strand_id
1 'polypeptide(L)'
;MRSDSYVLICTQMTARRSNPQLRKARQHFQALARLLPMLAGSLVGQYVTCGKPRCRCTRGQKHGPLYYLYWKEQGRSRSLYVPREKVSELRRQIQNYRRFQTELRSLLRRQLRDWQRTVREERRR
;
A
#
# COMPACT_ATOMS: atom_id res chain seq x y z
N MET A 1 -0.79 -26.52 23.44
CA MET A 1 -1.73 -25.74 24.27
C MET A 1 -0.92 -24.62 24.90
N ARG A 2 -1.11 -23.37 24.42
CA ARG A 2 -1.82 -22.28 25.15
C ARG A 2 -1.08 -21.95 26.46
N SER A 3 -0.65 -20.73 26.78
CA SER A 3 -0.94 -19.40 26.24
C SER A 3 -0.23 -18.38 27.16
N ASP A 4 0.02 -17.20 26.62
CA ASP A 4 0.03 -15.89 27.30
C ASP A 4 1.00 -15.60 28.46
N SER A 5 1.97 -14.73 28.15
CA SER A 5 2.54 -13.79 29.11
C SER A 5 2.63 -12.42 28.46
N TYR A 6 1.47 -11.79 28.27
CA TYR A 6 1.31 -10.35 28.06
C TYR A 6 0.75 -9.74 29.34
N VAL A 7 1.58 -9.11 30.18
CA VAL A 7 1.18 -8.05 31.13
C VAL A 7 2.43 -7.16 31.34
N LEU A 8 2.51 -6.04 30.63
CA LEU A 8 2.36 -4.69 31.18
C LEU A 8 3.32 -4.37 32.35
N ILE A 9 4.39 -3.64 32.04
CA ILE A 9 4.97 -2.67 32.98
C ILE A 9 4.98 -1.32 32.29
N CYS A 10 3.91 -0.56 32.55
CA CYS A 10 3.87 0.88 32.41
C CYS A 10 4.27 1.45 33.76
N THR A 11 5.50 1.98 33.87
CA THR A 11 6.01 2.83 34.96
C THR A 11 7.41 3.21 34.47
N GLN A 12 7.73 4.46 34.13
CA GLN A 12 7.61 5.64 34.97
C GLN A 12 7.49 6.90 34.09
N MET A 13 6.60 7.80 34.50
CA MET A 13 6.54 9.17 34.03
C MET A 13 7.79 9.93 34.50
N THR A 14 8.75 10.19 33.61
CA THR A 14 9.69 11.32 33.78
C THR A 14 9.91 12.02 32.43
N ALA A 15 9.83 13.36 32.49
CA ALA A 15 9.99 14.34 31.41
C ALA A 15 8.89 14.37 30.31
N ARG A 16 7.95 15.34 30.46
CA ARG A 16 7.28 16.04 29.35
C ARG A 16 8.30 16.82 28.48
N ARG A 17 9.30 16.13 27.93
CA ARG A 17 10.09 16.64 26.80
C ARG A 17 9.57 15.88 25.59
N SER A 18 8.87 16.58 24.70
CA SER A 18 8.39 16.02 23.44
C SER A 18 9.54 15.31 22.73
N ASN A 19 9.55 13.98 22.73
CA ASN A 19 10.59 13.21 22.04
C ASN A 19 10.57 13.64 20.56
N PRO A 20 11.62 14.29 20.05
CA PRO A 20 11.62 14.83 18.69
C PRO A 20 11.47 13.72 17.65
N GLN A 21 11.90 12.49 17.95
CA GLN A 21 11.73 11.32 17.09
C GLN A 21 10.25 10.92 17.00
N LEU A 22 9.52 10.88 18.12
CA LEU A 22 8.08 10.59 18.13
C LEU A 22 7.27 11.68 17.41
N ARG A 23 7.67 12.95 17.54
CA ARG A 23 7.02 14.06 16.82
C ARG A 23 7.20 13.95 15.31
N LYS A 24 8.42 13.68 14.84
CA LYS A 24 8.71 13.44 13.41
C LYS A 24 7.97 12.22 12.88
N ALA A 25 7.98 11.11 13.63
CA ALA A 25 7.24 9.90 13.27
C ALA A 25 5.73 10.17 13.10
N ARG A 26 5.13 10.92 14.04
CA ARG A 26 3.72 11.34 13.96
C ARG A 26 3.45 12.18 12.72
N GLN A 27 4.29 13.18 12.42
CA GLN A 27 4.14 14.02 11.23
C GLN A 27 4.21 13.22 9.93
N HIS A 28 5.17 12.29 9.83
CA HIS A 28 5.29 11.40 8.66
C HIS A 28 4.08 10.48 8.52
N PHE A 29 3.63 9.87 9.62
CA PHE A 29 2.43 9.03 9.60
C PHE A 29 1.20 9.83 9.19
N GLN A 30 1.00 11.03 9.74
CA GLN A 30 -0.10 11.92 9.37
C GLN A 30 -0.07 12.29 7.88
N ALA A 31 1.12 12.58 7.32
CA ALA A 31 1.27 12.89 5.91
C ALA A 31 0.86 11.69 5.02
N LEU A 32 1.26 10.47 5.39
CA LEU A 32 0.92 9.25 4.66
C LEU A 32 -0.55 8.85 4.84
N ALA A 33 -1.11 9.03 6.03
CA ALA A 33 -2.50 8.69 6.36
C ALA A 33 -3.52 9.50 5.55
N ARG A 34 -3.16 10.70 5.07
CA ARG A 34 -4.00 11.51 4.17
C ARG A 34 -4.33 10.83 2.84
N LEU A 35 -3.60 9.76 2.47
CA LEU A 35 -3.84 9.00 1.25
C LEU A 35 -4.90 7.90 1.43
N LEU A 36 -5.43 7.69 2.64
CA LEU A 36 -6.49 6.71 2.85
C LEU A 36 -7.81 7.18 2.20
N PRO A 37 -8.65 6.24 1.69
CA PRO A 37 -8.39 4.81 1.56
C PRO A 37 -7.40 4.48 0.42
N MET A 38 -6.67 3.38 0.59
CA MET A 38 -5.68 2.89 -0.38
C MET A 38 -5.75 1.36 -0.49
N LEU A 39 -5.54 0.82 -1.70
CA LEU A 39 -5.56 -0.63 -1.95
C LEU A 39 -4.34 -1.08 -2.74
N ALA A 40 -3.71 -2.15 -2.24
CA ALA A 40 -2.62 -2.81 -2.93
C ALA A 40 -3.16 -3.73 -4.02
N GLY A 41 -2.82 -3.45 -5.28
CA GLY A 41 -3.19 -4.31 -6.40
C GLY A 41 -3.13 -3.61 -7.75
N SER A 42 -3.64 -4.29 -8.76
CA SER A 42 -3.80 -3.77 -10.11
C SER A 42 -5.23 -4.01 -10.61
N LEU A 43 -5.82 -2.99 -11.22
CA LEU A 43 -7.12 -3.11 -11.88
C LEU A 43 -6.89 -3.33 -13.37
N VAL A 44 -7.38 -4.46 -13.87
CA VAL A 44 -7.19 -4.88 -15.27
C VAL A 44 -8.54 -4.99 -15.96
N GLY A 45 -8.66 -4.38 -17.14
CA GLY A 45 -9.79 -4.58 -18.03
C GLY A 45 -9.51 -5.74 -18.99
N GLN A 46 -10.43 -6.69 -19.06
CA GLN A 46 -10.35 -7.85 -19.94
C GLN A 46 -11.48 -7.81 -20.98
N TYR A 47 -11.14 -8.25 -22.19
CA TYR A 47 -12.09 -8.37 -23.28
C TYR A 47 -12.26 -9.85 -23.61
N VAL A 48 -13.50 -10.34 -23.56
CA VAL A 48 -13.84 -11.77 -23.62
C VAL A 48 -14.71 -12.08 -24.83
N THR A 49 -14.71 -13.35 -25.24
CA THR A 49 -15.66 -13.90 -26.23
C THR A 49 -16.78 -14.63 -25.49
N CYS A 50 -17.99 -14.65 -26.06
CA CYS A 50 -19.15 -15.30 -25.41
C CYS A 50 -19.38 -16.76 -25.84
N GLY A 51 -18.51 -17.34 -26.68
CA GLY A 51 -18.63 -18.71 -27.17
C GLY A 51 -19.72 -18.95 -28.24
N LYS A 52 -20.61 -17.98 -28.50
CA LYS A 52 -21.66 -18.11 -29.53
C LYS A 52 -21.05 -18.06 -30.94
N PRO A 53 -21.25 -19.07 -31.81
CA PRO A 53 -20.59 -19.17 -33.11
C PRO A 53 -20.78 -17.95 -34.03
N ARG A 54 -21.97 -17.33 -33.98
CA ARG A 54 -22.33 -16.19 -34.84
C ARG A 54 -22.17 -14.82 -34.18
N CYS A 55 -21.63 -14.73 -32.97
CA CYS A 55 -21.47 -13.45 -32.29
C CYS A 55 -20.35 -12.61 -32.92
N ARG A 56 -20.50 -11.28 -32.98
CA ARG A 56 -19.47 -10.36 -33.46
C ARG A 56 -18.16 -10.46 -32.68
N CYS A 57 -18.20 -10.94 -31.43
CA CYS A 57 -17.00 -11.12 -30.61
C CYS A 57 -16.01 -12.15 -31.18
N THR A 58 -16.46 -13.14 -31.97
CA THR A 58 -15.57 -14.11 -32.61
C THR A 58 -14.83 -13.51 -33.81
N ARG A 59 -15.31 -12.37 -34.34
CA ARG A 59 -14.73 -11.63 -35.47
C ARG A 59 -13.90 -10.42 -35.02
N GLY A 60 -13.50 -10.37 -33.75
CA GLY A 60 -12.64 -9.33 -33.19
C GLY A 60 -13.34 -8.29 -32.30
N GLN A 61 -14.68 -8.19 -32.32
CA GLN A 61 -15.43 -7.24 -31.47
C GLN A 61 -15.71 -7.83 -30.08
N LYS A 62 -14.65 -8.10 -29.32
CA LYS A 62 -14.73 -8.76 -28.00
C LYS A 62 -15.61 -7.97 -27.02
N HIS A 63 -16.31 -8.68 -26.15
CA HIS A 63 -17.12 -8.08 -25.09
C HIS A 63 -16.23 -7.51 -24.00
N GLY A 64 -16.54 -6.33 -23.49
CA GLY A 64 -15.83 -5.75 -22.36
C GLY A 64 -15.81 -4.23 -22.36
N PRO A 65 -14.93 -3.63 -21.53
CA PRO A 65 -14.08 -4.34 -20.57
C PRO A 65 -14.89 -4.93 -19.40
N LEU A 66 -14.51 -6.14 -18.98
CA LEU A 66 -14.78 -6.70 -17.65
C LEU A 66 -13.59 -6.34 -16.76
N TYR A 67 -13.84 -5.79 -15.57
CA TYR A 67 -12.76 -5.37 -14.70
C TYR A 67 -12.48 -6.41 -13.62
N TYR A 68 -11.20 -6.64 -13.35
CA TYR A 68 -10.73 -7.50 -12.27
C TYR A 68 -9.65 -6.78 -11.46
N LEU A 69 -9.75 -6.87 -10.14
CA LEU A 69 -8.69 -6.50 -9.21
C LEU A 69 -7.79 -7.71 -9.00
N TYR A 70 -6.49 -7.53 -9.19
CA TYR A 70 -5.47 -8.54 -8.88
C TYR A 70 -4.58 -8.08 -7.72
N TRP A 71 -4.29 -8.98 -6.79
CA TRP A 71 -3.35 -8.73 -5.68
C TRP A 71 -2.57 -9.98 -5.32
N LYS A 72 -1.55 -9.81 -4.47
CA LYS A 72 -0.77 -10.91 -3.90
C LYS A 72 -1.22 -11.16 -2.47
N GLU A 73 -1.46 -12.42 -2.16
CA GLU A 73 -1.82 -12.89 -0.83
C GLU A 73 -1.05 -14.18 -0.57
N GLN A 74 -0.24 -14.21 0.51
CA GLN A 74 0.60 -15.36 0.86
C GLN A 74 1.45 -15.88 -0.33
N GLY A 75 2.04 -14.95 -1.09
CA GLY A 75 2.85 -15.25 -2.29
C GLY A 75 2.04 -15.63 -3.55
N ARG A 76 0.75 -15.90 -3.44
CA ARG A 76 -0.12 -16.32 -4.55
C ARG A 76 -0.86 -15.14 -5.16
N SER A 77 -1.09 -15.19 -6.47
CA SER A 77 -1.94 -14.20 -7.15
C SER A 77 -3.41 -14.51 -6.89
N ARG A 78 -4.17 -13.51 -6.45
CA ARG A 78 -5.62 -13.56 -6.30
C ARG A 78 -6.28 -12.57 -7.23
N SER A 79 -7.55 -12.81 -7.55
CA SER A 79 -8.33 -11.93 -8.41
C SER A 79 -9.79 -11.84 -7.95
N LEU A 80 -10.40 -10.68 -8.13
CA LEU A 80 -11.81 -10.43 -7.85
C LEU A 80 -12.45 -9.65 -9.00
N TYR A 81 -13.63 -10.06 -9.44
CA TYR A 81 -14.42 -9.28 -10.40
C TYR A 81 -14.86 -7.95 -9.79
N VAL A 82 -14.80 -6.89 -10.60
CA VAL A 82 -15.11 -5.53 -10.19
C VAL A 82 -16.29 -5.00 -11.02
N PRO A 83 -17.43 -4.68 -10.38
CA PRO A 83 -18.54 -3.97 -11.02
C PRO A 83 -18.09 -2.61 -11.58
N ARG A 84 -18.67 -2.18 -12.69
CA ARG A 84 -18.25 -0.96 -13.41
C ARG A 84 -18.35 0.29 -12.53
N GLU A 85 -19.32 0.32 -11.64
CA GLU A 85 -19.61 1.42 -10.71
C GLU A 85 -18.48 1.62 -9.69
N LYS A 86 -17.72 0.55 -9.39
CA LYS A 86 -16.60 0.57 -8.44
C LYS A 86 -15.23 0.82 -9.07
N VAL A 87 -15.15 0.82 -10.40
CA VAL A 87 -13.88 0.96 -11.15
C VAL A 87 -13.18 2.29 -10.84
N SER A 88 -13.93 3.39 -10.85
CA SER A 88 -13.38 4.73 -10.60
C SER A 88 -12.84 4.86 -9.18
N GLU A 89 -13.60 4.36 -8.20
CA GLU A 89 -13.22 4.31 -6.79
C GLU A 89 -11.94 3.49 -6.58
N LEU A 90 -11.90 2.27 -7.11
CA LEU A 90 -10.73 1.38 -6.97
C LEU A 90 -9.50 1.94 -7.66
N ARG A 91 -9.64 2.58 -8.84
CA ARG A 91 -8.52 3.26 -9.51
C ARG A 91 -7.90 4.32 -8.61
N ARG A 92 -8.73 5.14 -7.96
CA ARG A 92 -8.26 6.18 -7.02
C ARG A 92 -7.51 5.55 -5.84
N GLN A 93 -8.07 4.51 -5.23
CA GLN A 93 -7.45 3.83 -4.08
C GLN A 93 -6.12 3.15 -4.44
N ILE A 94 -6.03 2.53 -5.63
CA ILE A 94 -4.77 1.95 -6.14
C ILE A 94 -3.74 3.06 -6.41
N GLN A 95 -4.16 4.19 -6.96
CA GLN A 95 -3.28 5.34 -7.17
C GLN A 95 -2.77 5.90 -5.83
N ASN A 96 -3.63 6.01 -4.82
CA ASN A 96 -3.24 6.41 -3.47
C ASN A 96 -2.19 5.45 -2.89
N TYR A 97 -2.36 4.14 -3.06
CA TYR A 97 -1.37 3.16 -2.62
C TYR A 97 -0.02 3.33 -3.33
N ARG A 98 -0.03 3.60 -4.65
CA ARG A 98 1.20 3.89 -5.41
C ARG A 98 1.90 5.15 -4.90
N ARG A 99 1.15 6.22 -4.63
CA ARG A 99 1.69 7.46 -4.04
C ARG A 99 2.29 7.20 -2.66
N PHE A 100 1.57 6.46 -1.81
CA PHE A 100 2.05 6.06 -0.48
C PHE A 100 3.38 5.31 -0.56
N GLN A 101 3.50 4.33 -1.45
CA GLN A 101 4.73 3.57 -1.66
C GLN A 101 5.91 4.46 -2.09
N THR A 102 5.68 5.44 -2.96
CA THR A 102 6.69 6.41 -3.39
C THR A 102 7.15 7.28 -2.23
N GLU A 103 6.21 7.87 -1.49
CA GLU A 103 6.50 8.76 -0.36
C GLU A 103 7.23 8.03 0.77
N LEU A 104 6.76 6.83 1.14
CA LEU A 104 7.41 5.99 2.15
C LEU A 104 8.84 5.63 1.74
N ARG A 105 9.05 5.22 0.48
CA ARG A 105 10.38 4.90 -0.04
C ARG A 105 11.31 6.11 0.01
N SER A 106 10.82 7.29 -0.35
CA SER A 106 11.57 8.54 -0.28
C SER A 106 11.99 8.88 1.17
N LEU A 107 11.06 8.72 2.12
CA LEU A 107 11.30 8.91 3.54
C LEU A 107 12.38 7.95 4.08
N LEU A 108 12.23 6.65 3.83
CA LEU A 108 13.18 5.64 4.30
C LEU A 108 14.58 5.87 3.71
N ARG A 109 14.67 6.25 2.43
CA ARG A 109 15.93 6.63 1.79
C ARG A 109 16.60 7.82 2.45
N ARG A 110 15.84 8.84 2.88
CA ARG A 110 16.37 9.99 3.64
C ARG A 110 16.93 9.54 4.99
N GLN A 111 16.14 8.78 5.74
CA GLN A 111 16.56 8.25 7.05
C GLN A 111 17.84 7.42 6.96
N LEU A 112 17.96 6.54 5.95
CA LEU A 112 19.17 5.75 5.72
C LEU A 112 20.38 6.64 5.48
N ARG A 113 20.26 7.71 4.68
CA ARG A 113 21.37 8.65 4.42
C ARG A 113 21.78 9.42 5.68
N ASP A 114 20.82 9.87 6.48
CA ASP A 114 21.09 10.60 7.72
C ASP A 114 21.84 9.70 8.73
N TRP A 115 21.43 8.44 8.83
CA TRP A 115 22.11 7.45 9.66
C TRP A 115 23.53 7.17 9.14
N GLN A 116 23.71 6.95 7.84
CA GLN A 116 25.03 6.75 7.22
C GLN A 116 25.98 7.93 7.47
N ARG A 117 25.47 9.17 7.49
CA ARG A 117 26.27 10.35 7.83
C ARG A 117 26.76 10.30 9.27
N THR A 118 25.86 9.99 10.19
CA THR A 118 26.16 9.88 11.63
C THR A 118 27.28 8.88 11.89
N VAL A 119 27.15 7.66 11.33
CA VAL A 119 28.17 6.60 11.47
C VAL A 119 29.53 7.01 10.89
N ARG A 120 29.55 7.77 9.78
CA ARG A 120 30.81 8.24 9.18
C ARG A 120 31.49 9.31 10.03
N GLU A 121 30.72 10.19 10.66
CA GLU A 121 31.24 11.24 11.55
C GLU A 121 31.81 10.63 12.82
N GLU A 122 31.15 9.62 13.39
CA GLU A 122 31.65 8.85 14.54
C GLU A 122 32.98 8.15 14.24
N ARG A 123 33.12 7.53 13.06
CA ARG A 123 34.38 6.86 12.65
C ARG A 123 35.55 7.81 12.40
N ARG A 124 35.29 9.11 12.20
CA ARG A 124 36.33 10.12 11.96
C ARG A 124 36.87 10.72 13.27
N ARG A 125 36.17 10.49 14.38
CA ARG A 125 36.58 10.89 15.73
C ARG A 125 37.39 9.77 16.36
#